data_AF-A0A7K2YD57-F1
#
_entry.id   AF-A0A7K2YD57-F1
#
_cell.length_a   1.000
_cell.length_b   1.000
_cell.length_c   1.000
_cell.angle_alpha   90.00
_cell.angle_beta   90.00
_cell.angle_gamma   90.00
#
_symmetry.space_group_name_H-M   'P 1'
#
loop_
_entity.id
_entity.type
_entity.pdbx_description
1 polymer ?
#
loop_
_entity_poly.entity_id
_entity_poly.type
_entity_poly.pdbx_seq_one_letter_code
_entity_poly.pdbx_strand_id
1 'polypeptide(L)'
;MRGGLVSHLDDKLAAYVDGELGHEAREKVLAHLAECAECRDEAEEQRQVKQLLGRVQQPGPSGDLMARLLAMGDPAREEPPPPAAGERFTFPTAGRPAGA
;
A
#
# COMPACT_ATOMS: atom_id res chain seq x y z
N MET A 1 17.02 9.75 -20.69
CA MET A 1 16.21 10.72 -21.47
C MET A 1 14.83 10.11 -21.60
N ARG A 2 13.80 10.73 -21.02
CA ARG A 2 12.39 10.30 -21.23
C ARG A 2 11.93 10.90 -22.55
N GLY A 3 12.00 10.11 -23.62
CA GLY A 3 11.74 10.52 -25.01
C GLY A 3 10.25 10.47 -25.33
N GLY A 4 9.74 11.53 -25.95
CA GLY A 4 8.32 11.76 -26.13
C GLY A 4 7.64 11.00 -27.28
N LEU A 5 6.30 11.08 -27.22
CA LEU A 5 5.22 10.77 -28.19
C LEU A 5 4.45 9.47 -28.01
N VAL A 6 4.81 8.61 -27.07
CA VAL A 6 3.91 7.57 -26.54
C VAL A 6 3.75 7.84 -25.06
N SER A 7 2.51 8.05 -24.59
CA SER A 7 2.25 8.23 -23.16
C SER A 7 2.61 6.93 -22.44
N HIS A 8 3.82 6.83 -21.91
CA HIS A 8 4.25 5.72 -21.05
C HIS A 8 3.36 5.63 -19.82
N LEU A 9 3.31 4.44 -19.23
CA LEU A 9 2.33 4.08 -18.20
C LEU A 9 2.70 4.53 -16.78
N ASP A 10 3.68 5.42 -16.58
CA ASP A 10 4.16 5.97 -15.30
C ASP A 10 3.53 5.33 -14.02
N ASP A 11 2.65 6.04 -13.30
CA ASP A 11 2.04 5.57 -12.05
C ASP A 11 1.16 4.31 -12.22
N LYS A 12 0.65 4.05 -13.43
CA LYS A 12 -0.21 2.88 -13.72
C LYS A 12 0.59 1.59 -13.82
N LEU A 13 1.89 1.66 -14.11
CA LEU A 13 2.74 0.49 -14.23
C LEU A 13 2.98 -0.15 -12.85
N ALA A 14 3.24 0.68 -11.84
CA ALA A 14 3.37 0.22 -10.45
C ALA A 14 2.08 -0.44 -9.97
N ALA A 15 0.92 0.21 -10.17
CA ALA A 15 -0.38 -0.37 -9.82
C ALA A 15 -0.66 -1.70 -10.55
N TYR A 16 -0.21 -1.84 -11.80
CA TYR A 16 -0.29 -3.12 -12.54
C TYR A 16 0.58 -4.21 -11.91
N VAL A 17 1.82 -3.89 -11.55
CA VAL A 17 2.76 -4.82 -10.89
C VAL A 17 2.26 -5.22 -9.50
N ASP A 18 1.62 -4.30 -8.78
CA ASP A 18 1.04 -4.55 -7.47
C ASP A 18 -0.25 -5.36 -7.53
N GLY A 19 -1.00 -5.25 -8.62
CA GLY A 19 -2.28 -5.96 -8.83
C GLY A 19 -3.51 -5.12 -8.46
N GLU A 20 -3.33 -3.81 -8.30
CA GLU A 20 -4.34 -2.86 -7.82
C GLU A 20 -5.23 -2.29 -8.94
N LEU A 21 -4.98 -2.69 -10.19
CA LEU A 21 -5.81 -2.27 -11.32
C LEU A 21 -7.07 -3.11 -11.46
N GLY A 22 -8.21 -2.44 -11.63
CA GLY A 22 -9.44 -3.06 -12.11
C GLY A 22 -9.30 -3.63 -13.53
N HIS A 23 -10.23 -4.51 -13.92
CA HIS A 23 -10.16 -5.28 -15.17
C HIS A 23 -9.94 -4.41 -16.43
N GLU A 24 -10.73 -3.37 -16.64
CA GLU A 24 -10.61 -2.51 -17.83
C GLU A 24 -9.26 -1.78 -17.92
N ALA A 25 -8.74 -1.31 -16.78
CA ALA A 25 -7.45 -0.63 -16.73
C ALA A 25 -6.30 -1.62 -17.00
N ARG A 26 -6.41 -2.83 -16.45
CA ARG A 26 -5.45 -3.91 -16.67
C ARG A 26 -5.35 -4.32 -18.14
N GLU A 27 -6.47 -4.43 -18.84
CA GLU A 27 -6.47 -4.76 -20.27
C GLU A 27 -5.78 -3.70 -21.12
N LYS A 28 -6.03 -2.41 -20.84
CA LYS A 28 -5.35 -1.29 -21.51
C LYS A 28 -3.83 -1.33 -21.29
N VAL A 29 -3.39 -1.64 -20.08
CA VAL A 29 -1.97 -1.81 -19.76
C VAL A 29 -1.37 -3.00 -20.52
N LEU A 30 -2.06 -4.14 -20.55
CA LEU A 30 -1.60 -5.33 -21.28
C LEU A 30 -1.45 -5.07 -22.78
N ALA A 31 -2.41 -4.35 -23.39
CA ALA A 31 -2.32 -3.96 -24.79
C ALA A 31 -1.07 -3.11 -25.06
N HIS A 32 -0.79 -2.13 -24.20
CA HIS A 32 0.41 -1.31 -24.32
C HIS A 32 1.71 -2.10 -24.11
N LEU A 33 1.75 -3.02 -23.14
CA LEU A 33 2.92 -3.89 -22.90
C LEU A 33 3.20 -4.83 -24.08
N ALA A 34 2.19 -5.17 -24.89
CA ALA A 34 2.41 -5.94 -26.10
C ALA A 34 3.20 -5.15 -27.17
N GLU A 35 3.08 -3.82 -27.16
CA GLU A 35 3.61 -2.92 -28.20
C GLU A 35 4.86 -2.15 -27.76
N CYS A 36 5.06 -1.91 -26.46
CA CYS A 36 6.16 -1.10 -25.93
C CYS A 36 7.17 -1.95 -25.15
N ALA A 37 8.39 -2.10 -25.70
CA ALA A 37 9.47 -2.83 -25.04
C ALA A 37 9.95 -2.14 -23.75
N GLU A 38 10.08 -0.82 -23.76
CA GLU A 38 10.56 -0.04 -22.61
C GLU A 38 9.66 -0.23 -21.38
N CYS A 39 8.34 -0.17 -21.56
CA CYS A 39 7.39 -0.41 -20.47
C CYS A 39 7.40 -1.87 -19.97
N ARG A 40 7.77 -2.84 -20.82
CA ARG A 40 7.95 -4.23 -20.36
C ARG A 40 9.18 -4.36 -19.47
N ASP A 41 10.28 -3.74 -19.90
CA ASP A 41 11.54 -3.79 -19.16
C ASP A 41 11.36 -3.12 -17.79
N GLU A 42 10.73 -1.94 -17.74
CA GLU A 42 10.42 -1.25 -16.49
C GLU A 42 9.49 -2.07 -15.58
N ALA A 43 8.45 -2.71 -16.14
CA ALA A 43 7.56 -3.58 -15.36
C ALA A 43 8.29 -4.80 -14.78
N GLU A 44 9.29 -5.31 -15.50
CA GLU A 44 10.10 -6.43 -15.03
C GLU A 44 11.09 -6.01 -13.94
N GLU A 45 11.72 -4.85 -14.05
CA GLU A 45 12.53 -4.26 -12.99
C GLU A 45 11.70 -4.09 -11.71
N GLN A 46 10.48 -3.54 -11.81
CA GLN A 46 9.57 -3.41 -10.68
C GLN A 46 9.17 -4.77 -10.08
N ARG A 47 8.91 -5.79 -10.93
CA ARG A 47 8.60 -7.15 -10.47
C ARG A 47 9.76 -7.78 -9.71
N GLN A 48 11.00 -7.58 -10.15
CA GLN A 48 12.18 -8.09 -9.46
C GLN A 48 12.30 -7.46 -8.06
N VAL A 49 12.10 -6.14 -7.94
CA VAL A 49 12.08 -5.45 -6.65
C VAL A 49 10.97 -6.01 -5.75
N LYS A 50 9.74 -6.17 -6.27
CA LYS A 50 8.62 -6.75 -5.52
C LYS A 50 8.94 -8.17 -5.02
N GLN A 51 9.58 -9.00 -5.85
CA GLN A 51 10.01 -10.34 -5.46
C GLN A 51 11.05 -10.33 -4.34
N LEU A 52 12.04 -9.42 -4.42
CA LEU A 52 13.05 -9.28 -3.37
C LEU A 52 12.42 -8.87 -2.04
N LEU A 53 11.51 -7.89 -2.05
CA LEU A 53 10.77 -7.46 -0.86
C LEU A 53 9.91 -8.58 -0.28
N GLY A 54 9.28 -9.39 -1.14
CA GLY A 54 8.48 -10.55 -0.72
C GLY A 54 9.29 -11.65 -0.04
N ARG A 55 10.61 -11.69 -0.20
CA ARG A 55 11.51 -12.65 0.48
C ARG A 55 11.99 -12.17 1.84
N VAL A 56 11.80 -10.90 2.17
CA VAL A 56 12.19 -10.35 3.47
C VAL A 56 11.25 -10.90 4.53
N GLN A 57 11.82 -11.41 5.64
CA GLN A 57 11.03 -11.84 6.78
C GLN A 57 10.19 -10.67 7.28
N GLN A 58 8.87 -10.86 7.29
CA GLN A 58 7.96 -9.88 7.84
C GLN A 58 8.15 -9.83 9.36
N PRO A 59 8.36 -8.65 9.96
CA PRO A 59 8.42 -8.55 11.41
C PRO A 59 7.06 -8.98 11.99
N GLY A 60 7.11 -9.90 12.95
CA GLY A 60 5.90 -10.30 13.68
C GLY A 60 5.30 -9.10 14.44
N PRO A 61 3.98 -9.12 14.73
CA PRO A 61 3.38 -8.11 15.58
C PRO A 61 4.05 -8.10 16.96
N SER A 62 4.15 -6.93 17.60
CA SER A 62 4.70 -6.85 18.94
C SER A 62 3.82 -7.60 19.95
N GLY A 63 4.44 -8.21 20.96
CA GLY A 63 3.71 -8.92 22.01
C GLY A 63 2.73 -8.01 22.76
N ASP A 64 3.11 -6.74 22.99
CA ASP A 64 2.23 -5.72 23.61
C ASP A 64 0.97 -5.44 22.77
N LEU A 65 1.13 -5.27 21.46
CA LEU A 65 0.00 -5.06 20.57
C LEU A 65 -0.95 -6.25 20.61
N MET A 66 -0.43 -7.47 20.55
CA MET A 66 -1.24 -8.68 20.61
C MET A 66 -1.99 -8.80 21.95
N ALA A 67 -1.32 -8.54 23.07
CA ALA A 67 -1.93 -8.56 24.39
C ALA A 67 -3.09 -7.56 24.51
N ARG A 68 -2.90 -6.35 24.00
CA ARG A 68 -3.94 -5.31 23.99
C ARG A 68 -5.12 -5.66 23.09
N LEU A 69 -4.87 -6.26 21.92
CA LEU A 69 -5.93 -6.74 21.01
C LEU A 69 -6.78 -7.83 21.67
N LEU A 70 -6.14 -8.82 22.31
CA LEU A 70 -6.85 -9.89 23.02
C LEU A 70 -7.69 -9.35 24.19
N ALA A 71 -7.18 -8.36 24.92
CA ALA A 71 -7.88 -7.75 26.04
C ALA A 71 -9.11 -6.91 25.65
N MET A 72 -9.32 -6.58 24.37
CA MET A 72 -10.54 -5.91 23.90
C MET A 72 -11.73 -6.87 23.75
N GLY A 73 -11.45 -8.16 23.51
CA GLY A 73 -12.47 -9.19 23.31
C GLY A 73 -12.94 -9.87 24.59
N ASP A 74 -12.35 -9.53 25.75
CA ASP A 74 -12.66 -10.18 27.02
C ASP A 74 -13.88 -9.51 27.69
N PRO A 75 -15.05 -10.18 27.74
CA PRO A 75 -16.26 -9.63 28.37
C PRO A 75 -16.16 -9.55 29.90
N ALA A 76 -15.13 -10.14 30.51
CA ALA A 76 -14.95 -10.19 31.96
C ALA A 76 -14.18 -8.98 32.53
N ARG A 77 -13.95 -7.93 31.72
CA ARG A 77 -13.22 -6.74 32.18
C ARG A 77 -14.05 -5.97 33.21
N GLU A 78 -13.76 -6.19 34.48
CA GLU A 78 -14.02 -5.21 35.54
C GLU A 78 -13.22 -3.95 35.20
N GLU A 79 -13.91 -2.81 35.15
CA GLU A 79 -13.40 -1.56 34.57
C GLU A 79 -12.13 -1.12 35.31
N PRO A 80 -10.94 -1.15 34.66
CA PRO A 80 -9.72 -0.72 35.32
C PRO A 80 -9.74 0.81 35.47
N PRO A 81 -9.09 1.33 36.53
CA PRO A 81 -9.02 2.78 36.76
C PRO A 81 -8.45 3.50 35.53
N PRO A 82 -8.90 4.74 35.26
CA PRO A 82 -8.56 5.45 34.04
C PRO A 82 -7.04 5.58 33.90
N PRO A 83 -6.49 5.43 32.68
CA PRO A 83 -5.06 5.55 32.46
C PRO A 83 -4.58 6.95 32.86
N ALA A 84 -3.49 7.02 33.63
CA ALA A 84 -2.73 8.26 33.74
C ALA A 84 -2.36 8.71 32.33
N ALA A 85 -2.57 10.00 32.05
CA ALA A 85 -2.53 10.59 30.71
C ALA A 85 -1.18 10.35 30.01
N GLY A 86 -1.06 9.23 29.30
CA GLY A 86 -0.04 9.00 28.29
C GLY A 86 -0.43 9.74 27.02
N GLU A 87 0.55 10.37 26.37
CA GLU A 87 0.38 11.25 25.22
C GLU A 87 -0.42 10.54 24.12
N ARG A 88 -1.63 11.03 23.87
CA ARG A 88 -2.51 10.53 22.82
C ARG A 88 -1.85 10.82 21.47
N PHE A 89 -1.56 9.79 20.70
CA PHE A 89 -1.18 9.96 19.29
C PHE A 89 -2.39 10.47 18.51
N THR A 90 -2.41 11.77 18.19
CA THR A 90 -3.46 12.38 17.36
C THR A 90 -3.03 12.31 15.89
N PHE A 91 -3.81 11.61 15.07
CA PHE A 91 -3.67 11.71 13.62
C PHE A 91 -4.18 13.10 13.18
N PRO A 92 -3.40 13.89 12.41
CA PRO A 92 -3.91 15.12 11.85
C PRO A 92 -5.06 14.78 10.89
N THR A 93 -6.23 15.38 11.13
CA THR A 93 -7.34 15.29 10.20
C THR A 93 -6.96 16.07 8.95
N ALA A 94 -6.75 15.36 7.83
CA ALA A 94 -6.60 16.01 6.54
C ALA A 94 -7.89 16.80 6.26
N GLY A 95 -7.78 18.13 6.28
CA GLY A 95 -8.89 19.02 5.99
C GLY A 95 -9.43 18.77 4.59
N ARG A 96 -10.74 18.56 4.46
CA ARG A 96 -11.41 18.55 3.17
C ARG A 96 -11.24 19.93 2.51
N PRO A 97 -10.76 20.03 1.26
CA PRO A 97 -10.81 21.30 0.56
C PRO A 97 -12.28 21.64 0.26
N ALA A 98 -12.70 22.84 0.68
CA ALA A 98 -13.96 23.43 0.24
C ALA A 98 -13.80 23.83 -1.24
N GLY A 99 -14.58 23.19 -2.11
CA GLY A 99 -14.63 23.54 -3.52
C GLY A 99 -15.21 24.95 -3.72
N ALA A 100 -14.59 25.68 -4.65
CA ALA A 100 -15.11 26.89 -5.26
C ALA A 100 -16.02 26.56 -6.44
#